data_AF-A0A9X6FEH7-F1
#
_entry.id   AF-A0A9X6FEH7-F1
#
_cell.length_a   1.000
_cell.length_b   1.000
_cell.length_c   1.000
_cell.angle_alpha   90.00
_cell.angle_beta   90.00
_cell.angle_gamma   90.00
#
_symmetry.space_group_name_H-M   'P 1'
#
loop_
_entity.id
_entity.type
_entity.pdbx_description
1 polymer ?
#
loop_
_entity_poly.entity_id
_entity_poly.type
_entity_poly.pdbx_seq_one_letter_code
_entity_poly.pdbx_strand_id
1 'polypeptide(L)'
;VSSEDERANYPKFYREMLDRLAKSQRVLSRRTKGSGRWHKQRIRVAKLHEKVANQRKNFLHHKSKELATHFDVVAIEDLNMKGISQALHFGKS
;
A
#
# COMPACT_ATOMS: atom_id res chain seq x y z
N VAL A 1 -7.48 14.02 7.37
CA VAL A 1 -7.33 14.55 8.74
C VAL A 1 -8.75 14.59 9.30
N SER A 2 -8.98 14.12 10.53
CA SER A 2 -10.32 14.23 11.14
C SER A 2 -10.63 15.70 11.48
N SER A 3 -11.87 15.96 11.89
CA SER A 3 -12.27 17.26 12.47
C SER A 3 -11.46 17.64 13.71
N GLU A 4 -10.75 16.68 14.32
CA GLU A 4 -9.90 16.85 15.51
C GLU A 4 -8.40 16.98 15.15
N ASP A 5 -8.09 17.32 13.90
CA ASP A 5 -6.72 17.38 13.33
C ASP A 5 -5.95 16.04 13.37
N GLU A 6 -6.64 14.92 13.61
CA GLU A 6 -5.99 13.61 13.69
C GLU A 6 -5.66 13.07 12.28
N ARG A 7 -4.43 12.58 12.12
CA ARG A 7 -3.99 11.90 10.90
C ARG A 7 -4.10 10.40 11.09
N ALA A 8 -4.51 9.69 10.04
CA ALA A 8 -4.59 8.23 10.06
C ALA A 8 -3.23 7.54 10.35
N ASN A 9 -2.10 8.26 10.27
CA ASN A 9 -0.76 7.73 10.55
C ASN A 9 -0.45 6.45 9.77
N TYR A 10 -0.82 6.44 8.49
CA TYR A 10 -0.59 5.30 7.62
C TYR A 10 0.92 5.03 7.47
N PRO A 11 1.44 3.83 7.87
CA PRO A 11 2.88 3.54 7.91
C PRO A 11 3.59 3.46 6.56
N LYS A 12 2.89 3.78 5.45
CA LYS A 12 3.46 3.73 4.09
C LYS A 12 4.10 2.37 3.74
N PHE A 13 3.47 1.25 4.13
CA PHE A 13 3.98 -0.14 3.96
C PHE A 13 4.61 -0.45 2.60
N TYR A 14 4.00 0.05 1.51
CA TYR A 14 4.53 -0.16 0.17
C TYR A 14 5.93 0.45 0.01
N ARG A 15 6.16 1.66 0.54
CA ARG A 15 7.44 2.38 0.44
C ARG A 15 8.55 1.68 1.22
N GLU A 16 8.26 1.21 2.42
CA GLU A 16 9.22 0.42 3.21
C GLU A 16 9.63 -0.86 2.49
N MET A 17 8.71 -1.44 1.71
CA MET A 17 8.94 -2.68 0.97
C MET A 17 9.46 -2.47 -0.46
N LEU A 18 9.50 -1.23 -0.96
CA LEU A 18 9.90 -0.90 -2.34
C LEU A 18 11.30 -1.43 -2.67
N ASP A 19 12.28 -1.21 -1.81
CA ASP A 19 13.66 -1.63 -2.05
C ASP A 19 13.79 -3.15 -2.18
N ARG A 20 13.05 -3.89 -1.34
CA ARG A 20 13.03 -5.36 -1.36
C ARG A 20 12.32 -5.87 -2.61
N LEU A 21 11.23 -5.24 -3.00
CA LEU A 21 10.51 -5.54 -4.23
C LEU A 21 11.37 -5.25 -5.47
N ALA A 22 12.01 -4.08 -5.54
CA ALA A 22 12.88 -3.68 -6.64
C ALA A 22 14.07 -4.63 -6.81
N LYS A 23 14.74 -4.99 -5.71
CA LYS A 23 15.82 -6.00 -5.72
C LYS A 23 15.31 -7.35 -6.23
N SER A 24 14.16 -7.81 -5.72
CA SER A 24 13.59 -9.10 -6.12
C SER A 24 13.13 -9.13 -7.58
N GLN A 25 12.56 -8.03 -8.07
CA GLN A 25 12.15 -7.86 -9.46
C GLN A 25 13.38 -7.82 -10.40
N ARG A 26 14.46 -7.14 -10.02
CA ARG A 26 15.71 -7.13 -10.78
C ARG A 26 16.35 -8.52 -10.88
N VAL A 27 16.27 -9.33 -9.82
CA VAL A 27 16.73 -10.73 -9.87
C VAL A 27 15.82 -11.56 -10.78
N LEU A 28 14.51 -11.32 -10.77
CA LEU A 28 13.56 -12.02 -11.64
C LEU A 28 13.83 -11.73 -13.11
N SER A 29 14.03 -10.45 -13.47
CA SER A 29 14.23 -10.02 -14.86
C SER A 29 15.51 -10.58 -15.48
N ARG A 30 16.55 -10.80 -14.67
CA ARG A 30 17.83 -11.41 -15.11
C ARG A 30 17.77 -12.93 -15.27
N ARG A 31 16.70 -13.61 -14.81
CA ARG A 31 16.58 -15.07 -14.90
C ARG A 31 15.85 -15.48 -16.17
N THR A 32 16.32 -16.55 -16.80
CA THR A 32 15.67 -17.15 -17.98
C THR A 32 14.25 -17.56 -17.66
N LYS A 33 13.28 -16.96 -18.35
CA LYS A 33 11.85 -17.25 -18.21
C LYS A 33 11.60 -18.75 -18.39
N GLY A 34 10.72 -19.32 -17.58
CA GLY A 34 10.40 -20.76 -17.62
C GLY A 34 11.38 -21.68 -16.89
N SER A 35 12.60 -21.23 -16.58
CA SER A 35 13.52 -22.03 -15.77
C SER A 35 13.00 -22.25 -14.33
N GLY A 36 13.41 -23.33 -13.68
CA GLY A 36 13.03 -23.60 -12.28
C GLY A 36 13.47 -22.49 -11.31
N ARG A 37 14.64 -21.86 -11.56
CA ARG A 37 15.11 -20.70 -10.80
C ARG A 37 14.19 -19.49 -11.02
N TRP A 38 13.73 -19.26 -12.24
CA TRP A 38 12.79 -18.17 -12.53
C TRP A 38 11.45 -18.39 -11.82
N HIS A 39 10.89 -19.60 -11.85
CA HIS A 39 9.63 -19.91 -11.17
C HIS A 39 9.70 -19.66 -9.66
N LYS A 40 10.77 -20.12 -8.99
CA LYS A 40 11.02 -19.86 -7.57
C LYS A 40 11.09 -18.36 -7.25
N GLN A 41 11.74 -17.57 -8.09
CA GLN A 41 11.86 -16.13 -7.89
C GLN A 41 10.52 -15.39 -8.12
N ARG A 42 9.74 -15.83 -9.12
CA ARG A 42 8.41 -15.27 -9.39
C ARG A 42 7.48 -15.42 -8.19
N ILE A 43 7.46 -16.60 -7.57
CA ILE A 43 6.69 -16.84 -6.33
C ILE A 43 7.17 -15.92 -5.21
N ARG A 44 8.48 -15.73 -5.05
CA ARG A 44 9.02 -14.81 -4.04
C ARG A 44 8.52 -13.37 -4.24
N VAL A 45 8.53 -12.88 -5.47
CA VAL A 45 7.97 -11.56 -5.82
C VAL A 45 6.48 -11.49 -5.48
N ALA A 46 5.69 -12.50 -5.87
CA ALA A 46 4.26 -12.56 -5.58
C ALA A 46 3.98 -12.50 -4.06
N LYS A 47 4.71 -13.28 -3.26
CA LYS A 47 4.59 -13.27 -1.79
C LYS A 47 4.91 -11.91 -1.18
N LEU A 48 5.87 -11.17 -1.74
CA LEU A 48 6.18 -9.82 -1.27
C LEU A 48 5.03 -8.84 -1.57
N HIS A 49 4.43 -8.92 -2.76
CA HIS A 49 3.25 -8.13 -3.09
C HIS A 49 2.05 -8.47 -2.20
N GLU A 50 1.79 -9.76 -1.98
CA GLU A 50 0.75 -10.25 -1.09
C GLU A 50 0.94 -9.73 0.34
N LYS A 51 2.17 -9.79 0.87
CA LYS A 51 2.49 -9.26 2.19
C LYS A 51 2.12 -7.78 2.30
N VAL A 52 2.50 -6.96 1.32
CA VAL A 52 2.17 -5.53 1.33
C VAL A 52 0.66 -5.31 1.24
N ALA A 53 -0.04 -6.06 0.38
CA ALA A 53 -1.50 -5.98 0.27
C ALA A 53 -2.19 -6.34 1.59
N ASN A 54 -1.73 -7.39 2.27
CA ASN A 54 -2.26 -7.83 3.55
C ASN A 54 -2.00 -6.81 4.67
N GLN A 55 -0.81 -6.20 4.73
CA GLN A 55 -0.51 -5.12 5.68
C GLN A 55 -1.43 -3.91 5.48
N ARG A 56 -1.66 -3.52 4.22
CA ARG A 56 -2.60 -2.45 3.86
C ARG A 56 -4.02 -2.77 4.31
N LYS A 57 -4.50 -3.96 3.97
CA LYS A 57 -5.84 -4.42 4.33
C LYS A 57 -6.02 -4.49 5.85
N ASN A 58 -5.02 -5.01 6.57
CA ASN A 58 -5.07 -5.09 8.03
C ASN A 58 -5.18 -3.71 8.68
N PHE A 59 -4.34 -2.76 8.25
CA PHE A 59 -4.42 -1.38 8.74
C PHE A 59 -5.81 -0.77 8.51
N LEU A 60 -6.37 -0.93 7.31
CA LEU A 60 -7.69 -0.41 6.98
C LEU A 60 -8.78 -1.06 7.84
N HIS A 61 -8.72 -2.38 8.08
CA HIS A 61 -9.67 -3.07 8.94
C HIS A 61 -9.61 -2.60 10.39
N HIS A 62 -8.41 -2.41 10.93
CA HIS A 62 -8.26 -1.87 12.29
C HIS A 62 -8.82 -0.46 12.38
N LYS A 63 -8.48 0.43 11.43
CA LYS A 63 -9.00 1.80 11.41
C LYS A 63 -10.50 1.88 11.19
N SER A 64 -11.07 1.08 10.29
CA SER A 64 -12.52 1.05 10.10
C SER A 64 -13.24 0.54 11.34
N LYS A 65 -12.68 -0.47 12.02
CA LYS A 65 -13.23 -0.98 13.27
C LYS A 65 -13.20 0.08 14.36
N GLU A 66 -12.07 0.78 14.51
CA GLU A 66 -11.91 1.88 15.46
C GLU A 66 -12.99 2.95 15.24
N LEU A 67 -13.17 3.41 14.00
CA LEU A 67 -14.21 4.40 13.68
C LEU A 67 -15.62 3.90 13.98
N ALA A 68 -15.96 2.68 13.56
CA ALA A 68 -17.29 2.11 13.79
C ALA A 68 -17.60 1.85 15.28
N THR A 69 -16.58 1.68 16.12
CA THR A 69 -16.75 1.50 17.56
C THR A 69 -16.92 2.83 18.30
N HIS A 70 -16.26 3.92 17.84
CA HIS A 70 -16.26 5.20 18.56
C HIS A 70 -17.32 6.19 18.08
N PHE A 71 -17.83 6.04 16.85
CA PHE A 71 -18.75 7.00 16.24
C PHE A 71 -20.01 6.30 15.73
N ASP A 72 -21.17 6.84 16.10
CA ASP A 72 -22.48 6.38 15.61
C ASP A 72 -22.75 6.78 14.15
N VAL A 73 -22.16 7.90 13.72
CA VAL A 73 -22.30 8.44 12.36
C VAL A 73 -20.93 8.86 11.81
N VAL A 74 -20.62 8.40 10.59
CA VAL A 74 -19.39 8.75 9.87
C VAL A 74 -19.78 9.45 8.56
N ALA A 75 -19.39 10.71 8.41
CA ALA A 75 -19.53 11.46 7.15
C ALA A 75 -18.21 11.46 6.38
N ILE A 76 -18.27 11.24 5.06
CA ILE A 76 -17.10 11.21 4.18
C ILE A 76 -17.30 12.23 3.07
N GLU A 77 -16.33 13.12 2.89
CA GLU A 77 -16.30 14.05 1.77
C GLU A 77 -15.85 13.33 0.48
N ASP A 78 -16.63 13.46 -0.58
CA ASP A 78 -16.23 12.99 -1.91
C ASP A 78 -15.28 13.99 -2.56
N LEU A 79 -13.98 13.79 -2.31
CA LEU A 79 -12.92 14.62 -2.88
C LEU A 79 -12.42 14.03 -4.19
N ASN A 80 -12.34 14.85 -5.24
CA ASN A 80 -11.65 14.49 -6.48
C ASN A 80 -10.13 14.43 -6.27
N MET A 81 -9.67 13.35 -5.64
CA MET A 81 -8.26 13.15 -5.29
C MET A 81 -7.35 13.16 -6.51
N LYS A 82 -7.83 12.71 -7.67
CA LYS A 82 -7.05 12.73 -8.92
C LYS A 82 -6.78 14.17 -9.35
N GLY A 83 -7.83 15.01 -9.40
CA GLY A 83 -7.68 16.44 -9.73
C GLY A 83 -6.79 17.16 -8.73
N ILE A 84 -6.98 16.92 -7.43
CA ILE A 84 -6.17 17.52 -6.37
C ILE A 84 -4.69 17.10 -6.50
N SER A 85 -4.40 15.83 -6.80
CA SER A 85 -3.03 15.35 -6.95
C SER A 85 -2.27 15.89 -8.17
N GLN A 86 -3.00 16.40 -9.17
CA GLN A 86 -2.44 16.99 -10.39
C GLN A 86 -2.27 18.51 -10.25
N ALA A 87 -3.22 19.19 -9.59
CA ALA A 87 -3.20 20.63 -9.36
C ALA A 87 -2.18 21.05 -8.29
N LEU A 88 -2.02 20.22 -7.25
CA LEU A 88 -1.04 20.44 -6.19
C LEU A 88 0.12 19.48 -6.39
N HIS A 89 1.35 19.98 -6.32
CA HIS A 89 2.60 19.25 -6.59
C HIS A 89 2.93 18.20 -5.50
N PHE A 90 1.94 17.44 -5.02
CA PHE A 90 2.07 16.31 -4.10
C PHE A 90 2.68 15.05 -4.75
N GLY A 91 3.43 15.24 -5.83
CA GLY A 91 4.13 14.20 -6.57
C GLY A 91 5.16 13.50 -5.69
N LYS A 92 4.75 12.35 -5.14
CA LYS A 92 5.54 11.36 -4.40
C LYS A 92 5.99 11.76 -2.98
N SER A 93 5.06 12.00 -2.05
CA SER A 93 5.33 12.04 -0.58
C SER A 93 5.27 10.72 0.14
#